data_AF-J9EPC1-F1
#
_entry.id   AF-J9EPC1-F1
#
_cell.length_a   1.000
_cell.length_b   1.000
_cell.length_c   1.000
_cell.angle_alpha   90.00
_cell.angle_beta   90.00
_cell.angle_gamma   90.00
#
_symmetry.space_group_name_H-M   'P 1'
#
loop_
_entity.id
_entity.type
_entity.pdbx_description
1 polymer ?
#
loop_
_entity_poly.entity_id
_entity_poly.type
_entity_poly.pdbx_seq_one_letter_code
_entity_poly.pdbx_strand_id
1 'polypeptide(L)'
;MRNGEMTIFVNSYLGRLEKTVIGRVYVEDKDDWDLPDKIFSWAPGKSLPGFSVAINGDITMDANMPARTYQMTANVVDKRRNEKAQGVVNVIIKMVPATAFENQGAIRIMLSPNGLDSPGSFIRVDSTGSSPMSRFVNKMNEYLDGNSELDVFSIKQDQIVLQNYAPTVLDVRFSAHASPYKSPILLNGLIAQYRSELEQAIGATIVSAGIDMCKFTVCDKGCQTVNHANEQGIVVSANQTVIVGVNAWSNDTCICPVFTPPSSCQANLCLNSG
;
A
#
# COMPACT_ATOMS: atom_id res chain seq x y z
N MET A 1 13.08 -25.95 -10.24
CA MET A 1 12.92 -25.33 -8.91
C MET A 1 14.24 -25.14 -8.16
N ARG A 2 14.45 -23.94 -7.60
CA ARG A 2 15.59 -23.52 -6.75
C ARG A 2 15.07 -22.73 -5.54
N ASN A 3 15.93 -22.54 -4.54
CA ASN A 3 15.58 -21.75 -3.37
C ASN A 3 15.19 -20.32 -3.77
N GLY A 4 14.23 -19.74 -3.05
CA GLY A 4 13.78 -18.37 -3.24
C GLY A 4 13.73 -17.61 -1.92
N GLU A 5 13.63 -16.30 -2.05
CA GLU A 5 13.42 -15.38 -0.94
C GLU A 5 12.33 -14.38 -1.31
N MET A 6 11.48 -14.07 -0.35
CA MET A 6 10.46 -13.02 -0.50
C MET A 6 10.39 -12.15 0.75
N THR A 7 9.95 -10.91 0.53
CA THR A 7 9.68 -9.93 1.57
C THR A 7 8.24 -9.45 1.47
N ILE A 8 7.53 -9.54 2.60
CA ILE A 8 6.14 -9.11 2.77
C ILE A 8 6.15 -7.91 3.70
N PHE A 9 5.78 -6.74 3.20
CA PHE A 9 5.58 -5.54 3.99
C PHE A 9 4.12 -5.46 4.43
N VAL A 10 3.87 -5.39 5.73
CA VAL A 10 2.51 -5.33 6.28
C VAL A 10 2.30 -4.00 6.99
N ASN A 11 1.35 -3.22 6.51
CA ASN A 11 0.94 -1.95 7.08
C ASN A 11 -0.35 -2.16 7.89
N SER A 12 -0.23 -2.08 9.21
CA SER A 12 -1.35 -2.26 10.15
C SER A 12 -1.88 -0.92 10.63
N TYR A 13 -3.14 -0.61 10.33
CA TYR A 13 -3.75 0.66 10.72
C TYR A 13 -3.99 0.68 12.23
N LEU A 14 -3.36 1.63 12.94
CA LEU A 14 -3.38 1.70 14.41
C LEU A 14 -2.88 0.42 15.10
N GLY A 15 -2.04 -0.36 14.43
CA GLY A 15 -1.57 -1.65 14.92
C GLY A 15 -2.61 -2.75 14.83
N ARG A 16 -3.72 -2.51 14.13
CA ARG A 16 -4.82 -3.45 13.95
C ARG A 16 -4.85 -3.98 12.53
N LEU A 17 -5.05 -5.29 12.41
CA LEU A 17 -5.25 -5.99 11.15
C LEU A 17 -6.01 -7.29 11.43
N GLU A 18 -7.01 -7.60 10.62
CA GLU A 18 -7.69 -8.89 10.66
C GLU A 18 -6.75 -10.03 10.27
N LYS A 19 -7.08 -11.25 10.72
CA LYS A 19 -6.39 -12.46 10.25
C LYS A 19 -6.59 -12.58 8.74
N THR A 20 -5.51 -12.64 7.99
CA THR A 20 -5.58 -12.61 6.52
C THR A 20 -4.45 -13.40 5.86
N VAL A 21 -4.69 -13.81 4.61
CA VAL A 21 -3.64 -14.32 3.73
C VAL A 21 -2.77 -13.14 3.31
N ILE A 22 -1.45 -13.24 3.51
CA ILE A 22 -0.50 -12.12 3.29
C ILE A 22 0.41 -12.34 2.07
N GLY A 23 0.23 -13.44 1.35
CA GLY A 23 1.04 -13.80 0.18
C GLY A 23 1.14 -15.31 0.01
N ARG A 24 1.96 -15.74 -0.95
CA ARG A 24 2.28 -17.15 -1.20
C ARG A 24 3.79 -17.32 -1.19
N VAL A 25 4.27 -18.42 -0.60
CA VAL A 25 5.70 -18.75 -0.57
C VAL A 25 6.29 -18.71 -1.98
N TYR A 26 7.38 -17.96 -2.13
CA TYR A 26 8.11 -17.86 -3.38
C TYR A 26 9.32 -18.81 -3.42
N VAL A 27 9.49 -19.47 -4.56
CA VAL A 27 10.69 -20.22 -4.96
C VAL A 27 10.99 -19.89 -6.42
N GLU A 28 12.26 -19.93 -6.81
CA GLU A 28 12.63 -19.70 -8.21
C GLU A 28 12.30 -20.96 -9.03
N ASP A 29 11.35 -20.86 -9.94
CA ASP A 29 11.03 -21.94 -10.86
C ASP A 29 10.78 -21.43 -12.27
N LYS A 30 11.25 -22.18 -13.26
CA LYS A 30 11.06 -21.85 -14.68
C LYS A 30 9.66 -22.17 -15.16
N ASP A 31 9.01 -23.10 -14.48
CA ASP A 31 7.64 -23.51 -14.69
C ASP A 31 6.83 -23.06 -13.47
N ASP A 32 6.25 -21.85 -13.52
CA ASP A 32 5.44 -21.28 -12.43
C ASP A 32 3.94 -21.57 -12.59
N TRP A 33 3.55 -22.13 -13.74
CA TRP A 33 2.19 -22.52 -14.08
C TRP A 33 1.77 -23.89 -13.51
N ASP A 34 2.70 -24.64 -12.89
CA ASP A 34 2.50 -25.98 -12.32
C ASP A 34 2.30 -25.99 -10.79
N LEU A 35 1.89 -24.84 -10.20
CA LEU A 35 1.57 -24.72 -8.78
C LEU A 35 0.77 -25.89 -8.18
N PRO A 36 -0.21 -26.51 -8.87
CA PRO A 36 -0.93 -27.69 -8.36
C PRO A 36 -0.05 -28.91 -8.06
N ASP A 37 1.12 -29.04 -8.69
CA ASP A 37 2.05 -30.16 -8.48
C ASP A 37 2.96 -29.95 -7.25
N LYS A 38 2.93 -28.73 -6.67
CA LYS A 38 3.79 -28.31 -5.56
C LYS A 38 3.06 -28.41 -4.21
N ILE A 39 3.77 -28.93 -3.21
CA ILE A 39 3.35 -28.90 -1.80
C ILE A 39 4.26 -27.98 -1.02
N PHE A 40 3.62 -27.17 -0.18
CA PHE A 40 4.28 -26.24 0.73
C PHE A 40 4.06 -26.66 2.18
N SER A 41 5.10 -26.50 3.00
CA SER A 41 5.05 -26.74 4.45
C SER A 41 6.14 -25.94 5.14
N TRP A 42 5.98 -25.59 6.41
CA TRP A 42 7.07 -24.97 7.15
C TRP A 42 8.23 -25.95 7.31
N ALA A 43 9.47 -25.46 7.16
CA ALA A 43 10.64 -26.26 7.46
C ALA A 43 10.71 -26.55 8.99
N PRO A 44 11.25 -27.72 9.41
CA PRO A 44 11.30 -28.09 10.82
C PRO A 44 11.95 -27.01 11.69
N GLY A 45 11.22 -26.52 12.70
CA GLY A 45 11.69 -25.47 13.61
C GLY A 45 11.86 -24.07 12.97
N LYS A 46 11.32 -23.84 11.77
CA LYS A 46 11.41 -22.56 11.03
C LYS A 46 10.07 -21.83 10.87
N SER A 47 9.02 -22.31 11.53
CA SER A 47 7.75 -21.59 11.70
C SER A 47 7.78 -20.67 12.91
N LEU A 48 6.99 -19.60 12.90
CA LEU A 48 6.79 -18.73 14.06
C LEU A 48 5.32 -18.73 14.49
N PRO A 49 5.02 -18.51 15.78
CA PRO A 49 3.65 -18.32 16.25
C PRO A 49 2.96 -17.18 15.49
N GLY A 50 1.67 -17.35 15.20
CA GLY A 50 0.89 -16.38 14.44
C GLY A 50 0.96 -16.53 12.92
N PHE A 51 1.72 -17.51 12.40
CA PHE A 51 1.83 -17.78 10.97
C PHE A 51 1.52 -19.23 10.64
N SER A 52 0.73 -19.42 9.58
CA SER A 52 0.44 -20.73 9.01
C SER A 52 0.68 -20.71 7.50
N VAL A 53 1.05 -21.86 6.95
CA VAL A 53 1.20 -22.05 5.50
C VAL A 53 0.24 -23.15 5.07
N ALA A 54 -0.57 -22.86 4.07
CA ALA A 54 -1.46 -23.83 3.44
C ALA A 54 -0.69 -24.71 2.44
N ILE A 55 -1.29 -25.83 2.04
CA ILE A 55 -0.67 -26.78 1.11
C ILE A 55 -0.36 -26.17 -0.26
N ASN A 56 -1.10 -25.14 -0.67
CA ASN A 56 -0.91 -24.38 -1.91
C ASN A 56 0.12 -23.24 -1.77
N GLY A 57 0.75 -23.11 -0.60
CA GLY A 57 1.77 -22.11 -0.31
C GLY A 57 1.24 -20.79 0.23
N ASP A 58 -0.07 -20.61 0.35
CA ASP A 58 -0.64 -19.37 0.90
C ASP A 58 -0.23 -19.22 2.37
N ILE A 59 0.30 -18.06 2.72
CA ILE A 59 0.77 -17.71 4.06
C ILE A 59 -0.34 -16.91 4.73
N THR A 60 -0.87 -17.41 5.85
CA THR A 60 -1.86 -16.71 6.67
C THR A 60 -1.18 -16.17 7.93
N MET A 61 -1.41 -14.89 8.20
CA MET A 61 -0.97 -14.20 9.41
C MET A 61 -2.16 -13.99 10.34
N ASP A 62 -1.99 -14.27 11.63
CA ASP A 62 -2.99 -13.99 12.65
C ASP A 62 -3.23 -12.48 12.83
N ALA A 63 -4.36 -12.16 13.46
CA ALA A 63 -4.75 -10.77 13.67
C ALA A 63 -3.79 -10.04 14.63
N ASN A 64 -3.61 -8.74 14.43
CA ASN A 64 -2.90 -7.83 15.34
C ASN A 64 -1.49 -8.28 15.73
N MET A 65 -0.76 -8.87 14.79
CA MET A 65 0.63 -9.29 15.01
C MET A 65 1.53 -8.08 15.34
N PRO A 66 2.43 -8.18 16.34
CA PRO A 66 3.30 -7.07 16.74
C PRO A 66 4.19 -6.54 15.61
N ALA A 67 4.40 -5.23 15.59
CA ALA A 67 5.32 -4.57 14.66
C ALA A 67 6.77 -5.01 14.91
N ARG A 68 7.34 -5.77 13.97
CA ARG A 68 8.74 -6.22 13.91
C ARG A 68 8.95 -7.00 12.62
N THR A 69 10.18 -7.48 12.44
CA THR A 69 10.53 -8.44 11.38
C THR A 69 10.38 -9.87 11.89
N TYR A 70 9.73 -10.70 11.09
CA TYR A 70 9.59 -12.14 11.28
C TYR A 70 10.27 -12.84 10.11
N GLN A 71 11.09 -13.85 10.40
CA GLN A 71 11.72 -14.66 9.37
C GLN A 71 11.32 -16.11 9.55
N MET A 72 10.81 -16.71 8.48
CA MET A 72 10.39 -18.10 8.43
C MET A 72 11.01 -18.77 7.21
N THR A 73 10.97 -20.10 7.17
CA THR A 73 11.41 -20.87 6.00
C THR A 73 10.41 -21.96 5.71
N ALA A 74 9.94 -22.02 4.47
CA ALA A 74 9.07 -23.07 3.99
C ALA A 74 9.84 -24.04 3.08
N ASN A 75 9.54 -25.33 3.18
CA ASN A 75 9.93 -26.33 2.21
C ASN A 75 8.90 -26.38 1.08
N VAL A 76 9.38 -26.47 -0.16
CA VAL A 76 8.57 -26.68 -1.36
C VAL A 76 9.00 -27.99 -2.01
N VAL A 77 8.05 -28.87 -2.26
CA VAL A 77 8.26 -30.16 -2.92
C VAL A 77 7.40 -30.22 -4.16
N ASP A 78 8.04 -30.33 -5.32
CA ASP A 78 7.39 -30.66 -6.58
C ASP A 78 7.23 -32.19 -6.65
N LYS A 79 5.98 -32.67 -6.63
CA LYS A 79 5.69 -34.11 -6.65
C LYS A 79 5.97 -34.76 -7.99
N ARG A 80 5.82 -34.01 -9.08
CA ARG A 80 5.91 -34.53 -10.44
C ARG A 80 7.36 -34.67 -10.88
N ARG A 81 8.20 -33.67 -10.55
CA ARG A 81 9.63 -33.64 -10.89
C ARG A 81 10.52 -34.17 -9.76
N ASN A 82 9.95 -34.41 -8.58
CA ASN A 82 10.67 -34.81 -7.37
C ASN A 82 11.78 -33.81 -6.99
N GLU A 83 11.52 -32.52 -7.23
CA GLU A 83 12.43 -31.42 -6.91
C GLU A 83 12.09 -30.84 -5.54
N LYS A 84 13.10 -30.30 -4.85
CA LYS A 84 12.95 -29.70 -3.52
C LYS A 84 13.65 -28.35 -3.47
N ALA A 85 13.00 -27.40 -2.83
CA ALA A 85 13.54 -26.06 -2.62
C ALA A 85 13.07 -25.51 -1.27
N GLN A 86 13.70 -24.42 -0.85
CA GLN A 86 13.29 -23.64 0.30
C GLN A 86 12.93 -22.22 -0.09
N GLY A 87 11.84 -21.72 0.44
CA GLY A 87 11.43 -20.32 0.36
C GLY A 87 11.69 -19.63 1.70
N VAL A 88 12.58 -18.64 1.72
CA VAL A 88 12.75 -17.74 2.87
C VAL A 88 11.67 -16.67 2.80
N VAL A 89 10.94 -16.49 3.90
CA VAL A 89 9.84 -15.52 4.01
C VAL A 89 10.19 -14.51 5.09
N ASN A 90 10.44 -13.27 4.69
CA ASN A 90 10.62 -12.14 5.59
C ASN A 90 9.31 -11.36 5.66
N VAL A 91 8.70 -11.25 6.84
CA VAL A 91 7.49 -10.43 7.06
C VAL A 91 7.89 -9.23 7.92
N ILE A 92 7.73 -8.03 7.39
CA ILE A 92 8.06 -6.77 8.07
C ILE A 92 6.74 -6.07 8.38
N ILE A 93 6.37 -6.02 9.67
CA ILE A 93 5.13 -5.41 10.12
C ILE A 93 5.43 -4.00 10.64
N LYS A 94 4.77 -2.99 10.05
CA LYS A 94 4.77 -1.59 10.48
C LYS A 94 3.38 -1.18 10.97
N MET A 95 3.35 -0.33 11.98
CA MET A 95 2.13 0.36 12.41
C MET A 95 1.98 1.65 11.61
N VAL A 96 0.79 1.89 11.09
CA VAL A 96 0.39 3.19 10.53
C VAL A 96 -0.37 3.96 11.61
N PRO A 97 0.22 5.00 12.23
CA PRO A 97 -0.45 5.78 13.26
C PRO A 97 -1.55 6.66 12.66
N ALA A 98 -2.49 7.11 13.50
CA ALA A 98 -3.58 8.00 13.08
C ALA A 98 -3.03 9.27 12.41
N THR A 99 -1.97 9.85 12.96
CA THR A 99 -1.34 11.06 12.43
C THR A 99 -0.72 10.87 11.04
N ALA A 100 -0.19 9.69 10.71
CA ALA A 100 0.29 9.38 9.36
C ALA A 100 -0.87 9.30 8.36
N PHE A 101 -1.99 8.70 8.78
CA PHE A 101 -3.19 8.60 7.96
C PHE A 101 -3.88 9.96 7.78
N GLU A 102 -3.96 10.78 8.81
CA GLU A 102 -4.52 12.14 8.73
C GLU A 102 -3.66 13.06 7.84
N ASN A 103 -2.34 12.90 7.91
CA ASN A 103 -1.37 13.68 7.12
C ASN A 103 -0.91 12.95 5.86
N GLN A 104 -1.79 12.16 5.26
CA GLN A 104 -1.47 11.40 4.07
C GLN A 104 -1.46 12.26 2.79
N GLY A 105 -0.51 11.99 1.92
CA GLY A 105 -0.60 12.29 0.50
C GLY A 105 -1.29 11.14 -0.23
N ALA A 106 -1.93 11.43 -1.37
CA ALA A 106 -2.49 10.40 -2.21
C ALA A 106 -2.19 10.69 -3.69
N ILE A 107 -2.09 9.62 -4.47
CA ILE A 107 -1.93 9.69 -5.92
C ILE A 107 -2.81 8.63 -6.54
N ARG A 108 -3.53 9.02 -7.59
CA ARG A 108 -4.36 8.11 -8.38
C ARG A 108 -3.67 7.89 -9.71
N ILE A 109 -3.32 6.65 -10.02
CA ILE A 109 -2.56 6.28 -11.22
C ILE A 109 -3.48 5.48 -12.14
N MET A 110 -3.49 5.77 -13.43
CA MET A 110 -4.29 5.03 -14.40
C MET A 110 -3.66 3.66 -14.65
N LEU A 111 -4.44 2.59 -14.49
CA LEU A 111 -4.01 1.26 -14.93
C LEU A 111 -4.26 1.12 -16.44
N SER A 112 -3.24 0.69 -17.18
CA SER A 112 -3.34 0.46 -18.62
C SER A 112 -2.30 -0.56 -19.10
N PRO A 113 -2.56 -1.29 -20.20
CA PRO A 113 -1.58 -2.22 -20.77
C PRO A 113 -0.26 -1.57 -21.21
N ASN A 114 -0.29 -0.26 -21.51
CA ASN A 114 0.88 0.50 -21.98
C ASN A 114 1.63 1.20 -20.82
N GLY A 115 1.26 0.92 -19.57
CA GLY A 115 1.88 1.47 -18.37
C GLY A 115 1.81 0.44 -17.24
N LEU A 116 1.20 0.81 -16.11
CA LEU A 116 0.91 -0.16 -15.05
C LEU A 116 -0.33 -0.97 -15.41
N ASP A 117 -0.19 -2.25 -15.69
CA ASP A 117 -1.30 -3.14 -16.03
C ASP A 117 -2.03 -3.70 -14.80
N SER A 118 -1.38 -3.68 -13.63
CA SER A 118 -1.87 -4.25 -12.38
C SER A 118 -1.25 -3.58 -11.15
N PRO A 119 -1.86 -3.71 -9.96
CA PRO A 119 -1.23 -3.27 -8.71
C PRO A 119 0.15 -3.90 -8.47
N GLY A 120 0.34 -5.17 -8.87
CA GLY A 120 1.61 -5.87 -8.73
C GLY A 120 2.73 -5.21 -9.53
N SER A 121 2.44 -4.69 -10.72
CA SER A 121 3.43 -4.00 -11.56
C SER A 121 3.94 -2.70 -10.94
N PHE A 122 3.17 -2.07 -10.05
CA PHE A 122 3.64 -0.88 -9.31
C PHE A 122 4.77 -1.22 -8.32
N ILE A 123 4.74 -2.40 -7.71
CA ILE A 123 5.72 -2.82 -6.69
C ILE A 123 6.80 -3.76 -7.24
N ARG A 124 6.65 -4.24 -8.48
CA ARG A 124 7.58 -5.15 -9.14
C ARG A 124 8.90 -4.46 -9.43
N VAL A 125 9.98 -5.08 -8.97
CA VAL A 125 11.34 -4.65 -9.26
C VAL A 125 11.69 -5.05 -10.69
N ASP A 126 12.17 -4.08 -11.48
CA ASP A 126 12.64 -4.29 -12.84
C ASP A 126 14.15 -4.58 -12.88
N SER A 127 14.71 -4.69 -14.09
CA SER A 127 16.14 -5.00 -14.30
C SER A 127 17.10 -3.95 -13.74
N THR A 128 16.62 -2.76 -13.37
CA THR A 128 17.43 -1.71 -12.74
C THR A 128 17.50 -1.85 -11.22
N GLY A 129 16.79 -2.83 -10.64
CA GLY A 129 16.71 -3.01 -9.20
C GLY A 129 15.73 -2.04 -8.50
N SER A 130 14.92 -1.31 -9.27
CA SER A 130 13.88 -0.40 -8.76
C SER A 130 12.48 -0.82 -9.22
N SER A 131 11.45 -0.42 -8.48
CA SER A 131 10.05 -0.53 -8.89
C SER A 131 9.47 0.87 -9.17
N PRO A 132 8.35 0.98 -9.90
CA PRO A 132 7.60 2.23 -10.00
C PRO A 132 7.31 2.87 -8.63
N MET A 133 7.00 2.07 -7.61
CA MET A 133 6.82 2.53 -6.24
C MET A 133 8.11 3.11 -5.64
N SER A 134 9.26 2.43 -5.77
CA SER A 134 10.52 2.95 -5.22
C SER A 134 10.98 4.22 -5.95
N ARG A 135 10.75 4.31 -7.27
CA ARG A 135 11.00 5.53 -8.06
C ARG A 135 10.11 6.69 -7.62
N PHE A 136 8.83 6.43 -7.37
CA PHE A 136 7.90 7.42 -6.80
C PHE A 136 8.39 7.92 -5.43
N VAL A 137 8.73 7.01 -4.53
CA VAL A 137 9.25 7.34 -3.19
C VAL A 137 10.52 8.17 -3.29
N ASN A 138 11.47 7.79 -4.15
CA ASN A 138 12.72 8.52 -4.34
C ASN A 138 12.46 9.94 -4.86
N LYS A 139 11.61 10.11 -5.87
CA LYS A 139 11.26 11.45 -6.40
C LYS A 139 10.57 12.33 -5.37
N MET A 140 9.61 11.78 -4.64
CA MET A 140 8.95 12.53 -3.57
C MET A 140 9.92 12.90 -2.45
N ASN A 141 10.91 12.06 -2.13
CA ASN A 141 11.95 12.44 -1.19
C ASN A 141 12.87 13.54 -1.73
N GLU A 142 13.26 13.49 -3.01
CA GLU A 142 14.01 14.56 -3.69
C GLU A 142 13.28 15.91 -3.59
N TYR A 143 11.96 15.93 -3.82
CA TYR A 143 11.13 17.13 -3.70
C TYR A 143 10.95 17.63 -2.25
N LEU A 144 11.32 16.80 -1.27
CA LEU A 144 11.33 17.12 0.16
C LEU A 144 12.76 17.32 0.68
N ASP A 145 13.69 17.70 -0.20
CA ASP A 145 15.11 17.97 0.08
C ASP A 145 15.88 16.75 0.64
N GLY A 146 15.38 15.53 0.40
CA GLY A 146 16.00 14.28 0.87
C GLY A 146 15.89 14.03 2.38
N ASN A 147 15.18 14.90 3.11
CA ASN A 147 15.16 14.91 4.58
C ASN A 147 13.97 14.16 5.19
N SER A 148 13.16 13.47 4.39
CA SER A 148 11.95 12.79 4.86
C SER A 148 11.99 11.29 4.57
N GLU A 149 11.51 10.47 5.51
CA GLU A 149 11.17 9.08 5.21
C GLU A 149 9.73 9.03 4.67
N LEU A 150 9.52 8.25 3.61
CA LEU A 150 8.21 8.06 3.00
C LEU A 150 7.73 6.62 3.16
N ASP A 151 6.54 6.48 3.73
CA ASP A 151 5.88 5.19 3.88
C ASP A 151 4.66 5.12 2.96
N VAL A 152 4.71 4.26 1.96
CA VAL A 152 3.54 3.87 1.16
C VAL A 152 2.77 2.81 1.95
N PHE A 153 1.61 3.18 2.49
CA PHE A 153 0.87 2.33 3.41
C PHE A 153 -0.43 1.75 2.85
N SER A 154 -0.93 2.26 1.71
CA SER A 154 -2.12 1.74 1.03
C SER A 154 -1.90 1.74 -0.48
N ILE A 155 -2.16 0.60 -1.11
CA ILE A 155 -2.16 0.40 -2.56
C ILE A 155 -3.43 -0.38 -2.87
N LYS A 156 -4.41 0.27 -3.51
CA LYS A 156 -5.72 -0.31 -3.74
C LYS A 156 -6.18 -0.04 -5.17
N GLN A 157 -6.60 -1.08 -5.86
CA GLN A 157 -7.25 -0.92 -7.15
C GLN A 157 -8.66 -0.36 -6.93
N ASP A 158 -9.03 0.63 -7.72
CA ASP A 158 -10.35 1.25 -7.71
C ASP A 158 -10.83 1.52 -9.14
N GLN A 159 -12.05 2.02 -9.29
CA GLN A 159 -12.61 2.49 -10.56
C GLN A 159 -13.09 3.92 -10.41
N ILE A 160 -12.73 4.78 -11.37
CA ILE A 160 -13.29 6.13 -11.43
C ILE A 160 -14.35 6.18 -12.50
N VAL A 161 -15.47 6.85 -12.25
CA VAL A 161 -16.48 7.10 -13.27
C VAL A 161 -16.19 8.46 -13.90
N LEU A 162 -15.65 8.46 -15.12
CA LEU A 162 -15.41 9.65 -15.93
C LEU A 162 -16.48 9.76 -17.01
N GLN A 163 -17.58 10.46 -16.69
CA GLN A 163 -18.72 10.69 -17.59
C GLN A 163 -19.27 9.36 -18.18
N ASN A 164 -18.72 8.91 -19.32
CA ASN A 164 -19.17 7.74 -20.07
C ASN A 164 -18.17 6.56 -20.03
N TYR A 165 -17.08 6.66 -19.27
CA TYR A 165 -16.05 5.62 -19.18
C TYR A 165 -15.61 5.42 -17.73
N ALA A 166 -15.35 4.18 -17.35
CA ALA A 166 -14.93 3.82 -15.99
C ALA A 166 -13.53 3.18 -15.98
N PRO A 167 -12.44 3.97 -16.11
CA PRO A 167 -11.11 3.39 -16.08
C PRO A 167 -10.79 2.81 -14.71
N THR A 168 -10.10 1.67 -14.73
CA THR A 168 -9.45 1.12 -13.55
C THR A 168 -8.26 1.99 -13.17
N VAL A 169 -8.15 2.31 -11.90
CA VAL A 169 -7.06 3.11 -11.33
C VAL A 169 -6.42 2.38 -10.15
N LEU A 170 -5.25 2.86 -9.78
CA LEU A 170 -4.54 2.48 -8.58
C LEU A 170 -4.48 3.68 -7.64
N ASP A 171 -5.14 3.57 -6.51
CA ASP A 171 -5.06 4.53 -5.41
C ASP A 171 -3.88 4.17 -4.51
N VAL A 172 -2.92 5.08 -4.44
CA VAL A 172 -1.74 4.95 -3.59
C VAL A 172 -1.78 6.05 -2.54
N ARG A 173 -1.73 5.68 -1.26
CA ARG A 173 -1.65 6.62 -0.14
C ARG A 173 -0.37 6.40 0.62
N PHE A 174 0.23 7.51 1.02
CA PHE A 174 1.54 7.52 1.65
C PHE A 174 1.64 8.67 2.66
N SER A 175 2.59 8.57 3.56
CA SER A 175 2.95 9.64 4.48
C SER A 175 4.43 9.95 4.35
N ALA A 176 4.81 11.21 4.55
CA ALA A 176 6.21 11.61 4.64
C ALA A 176 6.47 12.20 6.03
N HIS A 177 7.56 11.80 6.69
CA HIS A 177 7.91 12.32 8.00
C HIS A 177 9.39 12.66 8.14
N ALA A 178 9.63 13.79 8.81
CA ALA A 178 10.92 14.20 9.35
C ALA A 178 10.77 14.66 10.81
N SER A 179 9.67 14.23 11.46
CA SER A 179 9.14 14.73 12.74
C SER A 179 8.95 16.26 12.74
N PRO A 180 7.76 16.79 12.35
CA PRO A 180 6.46 16.13 12.19
C PRO A 180 6.21 15.51 10.80
N TYR A 181 5.04 14.87 10.63
CA TYR A 181 4.50 14.47 9.33
C TYR A 181 4.25 15.70 8.45
N LYS A 182 4.52 15.58 7.15
CA LYS A 182 4.24 16.62 6.16
C LYS A 182 2.74 16.70 5.89
N SER A 183 2.21 17.90 5.69
CA SER A 183 0.77 18.09 5.48
C SER A 183 0.30 17.51 4.14
N PRO A 184 -0.97 17.07 4.03
CA PRO A 184 -1.56 16.60 2.77
C PRO A 184 -1.48 17.63 1.65
N ILE A 185 -1.61 18.93 1.99
CA ILE A 185 -1.55 20.04 1.04
C ILE A 185 -0.18 20.11 0.39
N LEU A 186 0.89 20.01 1.17
CA LEU A 186 2.26 20.00 0.64
C LEU A 186 2.48 18.78 -0.26
N LEU A 187 2.14 17.58 0.23
CA LEU A 187 2.39 16.33 -0.49
C LEU A 187 1.65 16.28 -1.84
N ASN A 188 0.35 16.60 -1.83
CA ASN A 188 -0.45 16.64 -3.06
C ASN A 188 -0.03 17.80 -3.97
N GLY A 189 0.39 18.93 -3.40
CA GLY A 189 0.92 20.08 -4.15
C GLY A 189 2.20 19.72 -4.91
N LEU A 190 3.13 19.00 -4.29
CA LEU A 190 4.35 18.52 -4.94
C LEU A 190 4.03 17.54 -6.08
N ILE A 191 3.09 16.60 -5.87
CA ILE A 191 2.66 15.69 -6.95
C ILE A 191 2.06 16.48 -8.12
N ALA A 192 1.24 17.48 -7.85
CA ALA A 192 0.64 18.32 -8.89
C ALA A 192 1.70 19.14 -9.65
N GLN A 193 2.66 19.72 -8.92
CA GLN A 193 3.74 20.53 -9.50
C GLN A 193 4.68 19.71 -10.39
N TYR A 194 5.07 18.51 -9.95
CA TYR A 194 6.05 17.65 -10.62
C TYR A 194 5.42 16.47 -11.36
N ARG A 195 4.14 16.58 -11.74
CA ARG A 195 3.37 15.48 -12.34
C ARG A 195 4.08 14.80 -13.50
N SER A 196 4.61 15.56 -14.46
CA SER A 196 5.24 15.01 -15.66
C SER A 196 6.49 14.19 -15.33
N GLU A 197 7.31 14.63 -14.36
CA GLU A 197 8.49 13.88 -13.92
C GLU A 197 8.09 12.60 -13.17
N LEU A 198 7.05 12.68 -12.34
CA LEU A 198 6.51 11.51 -11.64
C LEU A 198 5.91 10.49 -12.61
N GLU A 199 5.17 10.93 -13.64
CA GLU A 199 4.62 10.04 -14.68
C GLU A 199 5.74 9.30 -15.42
N GLN A 200 6.84 10.00 -15.74
CA GLN A 200 8.02 9.37 -16.35
C GLN A 200 8.71 8.38 -15.40
N ALA A 201 8.86 8.74 -14.12
CA ALA A 201 9.50 7.88 -13.12
C ALA A 201 8.66 6.63 -12.79
N ILE A 202 7.34 6.76 -12.76
CA ILE A 202 6.41 5.66 -12.51
C ILE A 202 6.22 4.82 -13.78
N GLY A 203 6.24 5.45 -14.96
CA GLY A 203 5.90 4.81 -16.23
C GLY A 203 4.39 4.67 -16.44
N ALA A 204 3.58 5.56 -15.86
CA ALA A 204 2.13 5.58 -16.03
C ALA A 204 1.54 6.97 -15.81
N THR A 205 0.36 7.20 -16.41
CA THR A 205 -0.38 8.44 -16.26
C THR A 205 -0.92 8.58 -14.84
N ILE A 206 -0.64 9.72 -14.22
CA ILE A 206 -1.28 10.13 -12.99
C ILE A 206 -2.64 10.69 -13.39
N VAL A 207 -3.73 10.30 -12.74
CA VAL A 207 -5.06 10.87 -12.96
C VAL A 207 -5.22 12.13 -12.10
N SER A 208 -4.87 12.03 -10.83
CA SER A 208 -4.96 13.13 -9.87
C SER A 208 -3.88 13.06 -8.79
N ALA A 209 -3.45 14.25 -8.35
CA ALA A 209 -2.76 14.45 -7.10
C ALA A 209 -3.83 14.62 -6.00
N GLY A 210 -3.79 13.76 -4.99
CA GLY A 210 -4.89 13.60 -4.05
C GLY A 210 -6.06 12.77 -4.60
N ILE A 211 -6.88 12.28 -3.69
CA ILE A 211 -8.20 11.70 -3.97
C ILE A 211 -9.21 12.72 -3.49
N ASP A 212 -9.84 13.42 -4.43
CA ASP A 212 -10.85 14.43 -4.13
C ASP A 212 -12.21 13.94 -4.65
N MET A 213 -13.05 13.49 -3.72
CA MET A 213 -14.40 13.04 -4.03
C MET A 213 -15.30 14.22 -4.41
N CYS A 214 -14.99 15.41 -3.93
CA CYS A 214 -15.79 16.62 -4.16
C CYS A 214 -15.64 17.21 -5.56
N LYS A 215 -14.67 16.76 -6.36
CA LYS A 215 -14.42 17.27 -7.70
C LYS A 215 -15.65 17.21 -8.61
N PHE A 216 -16.50 16.21 -8.43
CA PHE A 216 -17.72 16.00 -9.23
C PHE A 216 -19.00 15.94 -8.38
N THR A 217 -18.90 16.19 -7.07
CA THR A 217 -20.06 16.20 -6.18
C THR A 217 -20.74 17.55 -6.22
N VAL A 218 -22.06 17.55 -6.42
CA VAL A 218 -22.90 18.74 -6.28
C VAL A 218 -23.49 18.74 -4.89
N CYS A 219 -23.19 19.79 -4.11
CA CYS A 219 -23.73 20.00 -2.77
C CYS A 219 -24.36 21.40 -2.68
N ASP A 220 -25.48 21.53 -1.97
CA ASP A 220 -26.13 22.84 -1.73
C ASP A 220 -25.32 23.77 -0.81
N LYS A 221 -24.41 23.20 -0.01
CA LYS A 221 -23.58 23.93 0.97
C LYS A 221 -22.09 23.88 0.59
N GLY A 222 -21.34 23.03 1.27
CA GLY A 222 -19.96 22.70 0.98
C GLY A 222 -19.81 21.20 0.80
N CYS A 223 -18.69 20.80 0.21
CA CYS A 223 -18.31 19.40 0.11
C CYS A 223 -16.99 19.18 0.84
N GLN A 224 -16.90 18.08 1.58
CA GLN A 224 -15.68 17.62 2.20
C GLN A 224 -15.40 16.17 1.81
N THR A 225 -14.17 15.91 1.37
CA THR A 225 -13.66 14.54 1.23
C THR A 225 -13.23 14.02 2.60
N VAL A 226 -13.84 12.91 3.04
CA VAL A 226 -13.55 12.21 4.29
C VAL A 226 -12.84 10.91 3.97
N ASN A 227 -11.70 10.67 4.62
CA ASN A 227 -10.91 9.45 4.45
C ASN A 227 -11.25 8.43 5.53
N HIS A 228 -11.41 7.18 5.13
CA HIS A 228 -11.72 6.06 6.00
C HIS A 228 -10.68 4.95 5.82
N ALA A 229 -10.48 4.16 6.86
CA ALA A 229 -9.67 2.96 6.84
C ALA A 229 -10.31 1.91 7.76
N ASN A 230 -10.06 0.63 7.45
CA ASN A 230 -10.43 -0.48 8.31
C ASN A 230 -9.29 -1.51 8.40
N GLU A 231 -9.53 -2.56 9.19
CA GLU A 231 -8.55 -3.58 9.53
C GLU A 231 -8.40 -4.68 8.47
N GLN A 232 -9.10 -4.58 7.33
CA GLN A 232 -8.98 -5.55 6.23
C GLN A 232 -7.74 -5.21 5.39
N GLY A 233 -6.72 -6.06 5.39
CA GLY A 233 -5.52 -5.83 4.58
C GLY A 233 -5.75 -6.04 3.09
N ILE A 234 -5.24 -5.14 2.24
CA ILE A 234 -5.22 -5.29 0.78
C ILE A 234 -3.87 -5.88 0.36
N VAL A 235 -3.89 -7.07 -0.24
CA VAL A 235 -2.67 -7.79 -0.63
C VAL A 235 -2.34 -7.48 -2.10
N VAL A 236 -1.14 -6.96 -2.31
CA VAL A 236 -0.56 -6.72 -3.64
C VAL A 236 0.72 -7.52 -3.74
N SER A 237 0.81 -8.44 -4.71
CA SER A 237 1.95 -9.33 -4.89
C SER A 237 2.66 -9.11 -6.21
N ALA A 238 3.99 -9.10 -6.18
CA ALA A 238 4.88 -9.14 -7.33
C ALA A 238 5.95 -10.22 -7.14
N ASN A 239 5.51 -11.43 -6.78
CA ASN A 239 6.33 -12.60 -6.50
C ASN A 239 7.20 -12.41 -5.24
N GLN A 240 8.40 -11.84 -5.40
CA GLN A 240 9.37 -11.66 -4.31
C GLN A 240 8.99 -10.53 -3.35
N THR A 241 8.26 -9.52 -3.83
CA THR A 241 7.78 -8.41 -3.01
C THR A 241 6.28 -8.49 -2.87
N VAL A 242 5.79 -8.44 -1.64
CA VAL A 242 4.36 -8.37 -1.35
C VAL A 242 4.11 -7.21 -0.39
N ILE A 243 3.03 -6.47 -0.62
CA ILE A 243 2.56 -5.42 0.29
C ILE A 243 1.15 -5.78 0.73
N VAL A 244 0.95 -5.81 2.04
CA VAL A 244 -0.36 -5.82 2.68
C VAL A 244 -0.62 -4.39 3.13
N GLY A 245 -1.33 -3.64 2.30
CA GLY A 245 -1.69 -2.25 2.55
C GLY A 245 -2.94 -2.11 3.42
N VAL A 246 -3.07 -0.96 4.06
CA VAL A 246 -4.30 -0.54 4.75
C VAL A 246 -5.43 -0.43 3.71
N ASN A 247 -6.58 -1.04 3.97
CA ASN A 247 -7.76 -0.78 3.14
C ASN A 247 -8.34 0.59 3.48
N ALA A 248 -7.97 1.57 2.66
CA ALA A 248 -8.43 2.94 2.77
C ALA A 248 -9.36 3.30 1.60
N TRP A 249 -10.32 4.19 1.86
CA TRP A 249 -11.19 4.78 0.85
C TRP A 249 -11.59 6.21 1.23
N SER A 250 -12.18 6.93 0.28
CA SER A 250 -12.67 8.29 0.50
C SER A 250 -14.13 8.38 0.12
N ASN A 251 -14.90 9.13 0.90
CA ASN A 251 -16.27 9.51 0.59
C ASN A 251 -16.36 11.05 0.55
N ASP A 252 -17.30 11.56 -0.23
CA ASP A 252 -17.76 12.93 -0.15
C ASP A 252 -18.86 13.06 0.90
N THR A 253 -18.89 14.21 1.58
CA THR A 253 -19.97 14.58 2.48
C THR A 253 -20.39 16.02 2.18
N CYS A 254 -21.69 16.24 1.95
CA CYS A 254 -22.26 17.56 1.69
C CYS A 254 -22.56 18.29 3.01
N ILE A 255 -21.51 18.55 3.79
CA ILE A 255 -21.58 19.36 5.00
C ILE A 255 -20.85 20.69 4.75
N CYS A 256 -21.30 21.77 5.38
CA CYS A 256 -20.54 23.01 5.36
C CYS A 256 -19.28 22.79 6.21
N PRO A 257 -18.06 22.80 5.66
CA PRO A 257 -16.83 22.56 6.44
C PRO A 257 -16.47 23.78 7.30
N VAL A 258 -17.35 24.78 7.39
CA VAL A 258 -17.15 25.95 8.24
C VAL A 258 -17.28 25.53 9.69
N PHE A 259 -16.25 25.86 10.46
CA PHE A 259 -16.22 25.73 11.91
C PHE A 259 -17.53 26.24 12.53
N THR A 260 -18.24 25.36 13.23
CA THR A 260 -19.41 25.77 14.02
C THR A 260 -18.91 26.14 15.41
N PRO A 261 -18.92 27.43 15.79
CA PRO A 261 -18.45 27.81 17.11
C PRO A 261 -19.31 27.18 18.21
N PRO A 262 -18.71 26.74 19.33
CA PRO A 262 -19.47 26.31 20.50
C PRO A 262 -20.35 27.47 21.01
N SER A 263 -21.41 27.12 21.74
CA SER A 263 -22.39 28.08 22.28
C SER A 263 -21.82 29.11 23.27
N SER A 264 -20.56 28.95 23.68
CA SER A 264 -19.83 29.85 24.57
C SER A 264 -18.37 29.91 24.17
N CYS A 265 -17.72 31.08 24.35
CA CYS A 265 -16.27 31.22 24.15
C CYS A 265 -15.51 30.19 24.99
N GLN A 266 -14.62 29.45 24.35
CA GLN A 266 -13.67 28.55 24.99
C GLN A 266 -12.26 29.08 24.76
N ALA A 267 -11.42 29.06 25.80
CA ALA A 267 -10.00 29.36 25.62
C ALA A 267 -9.38 28.31 24.66
N ASN A 268 -8.53 28.76 23.73
CA ASN A 268 -7.86 27.95 22.69
C ASN A 268 -8.73 27.49 21.49
N LEU A 269 -9.84 28.17 21.20
CA LEU A 269 -10.68 27.82 20.04
C LEU A 269 -10.02 28.17 18.69
N CYS A 270 -9.17 29.19 18.65
CA CYS A 270 -8.42 29.61 17.47
C CYS A 270 -6.99 29.02 17.50
N LEU A 271 -6.49 28.60 16.34
CA LEU A 271 -5.04 28.35 16.16
C LEU A 271 -4.28 29.67 16.37
N ASN A 272 -3.15 29.61 17.09
CA ASN A 272 -2.30 30.74 17.55
C ASN A 272 -2.70 31.45 18.86
N SER A 273 -3.33 30.74 19.80
CA SER A 273 -3.61 31.24 21.17
C SER A 273 -4.64 32.38 21.29
N GLY A 274 -5.51 32.54 20.29
CA GLY A 274 -6.58 33.55 20.29
C GLY A 274 -6.68 34.28 18.97
#